data_AF-A0A955SLU2-F1
#
_entry.id   AF-A0A955SLU2-F1
#
_cell.length_a   1.000
_cell.length_b   1.000
_cell.length_c   1.000
_cell.angle_alpha   90.00
_cell.angle_beta   90.00
_cell.angle_gamma   90.00
#
_symmetry.space_group_name_H-M   'P 1'
#
loop_
_entity.id
_entity.type
_entity.pdbx_description
1 polymer ?
#
loop_
_entity_poly.entity_id
_entity_poly.type
_entity_poly.pdbx_seq_one_letter_code
_entity_poly.pdbx_strand_id
1 'polypeptide(L)'
;QGTAVTFAGIAAGIDGIKQVLSFGLWGDGPEKVATAASYLSSLLQTKASYERRKQEWELQRNLSNQDILIGNQQQHIAQDQVNIVDQERSIATLRSDQAETIAQFLSTKFTNAELYDWMSEVLEGVYSFFLQQATATAQLAAQQLAFERQEPIPSIILSDYWEAPKDNFTSSNLSENAPDRRGLTGSARLLQDIYQLDQFALQTDRRKLQMTKTISLASLSPVEFQRFRETGEMPFYTLGGMFDRDFPGHYLRLIKRVRVSVIALAPVVDGIKGTLWSNGISRTVQSNGGYYFNTTEIRRMPESIALTGALNATGIFDFEAADQSKLLPFESMGVENAWEFHLPKSSNLSLDYNSIADVLITFDYTALHSEIYKQQVIEQSDKVFTADRVFSFRNDFPDQWYDLHHPELVEEAMQMTVHFDLLRADFPPNLSNVKVKHITLYLPQDDYPGMAISLNRNGNSYPANNRMTPNGIVSSRQTDNWPERWQNMLNIAPEGQWTLSFPNNETVKQWFKEERFKDILILITYEGAVSG
;
A
#
# COMPACT_ATOMS: atom_id res chain seq x y z
N GLN A 1 54.17 -106.48 0.51
CA GLN A 1 54.97 -107.72 0.71
C GLN A 1 54.14 -108.88 0.18
N GLY A 2 54.31 -109.20 -1.11
CA GLY A 2 53.61 -110.29 -1.78
C GLY A 2 54.57 -111.45 -1.94
N THR A 3 54.32 -112.54 -1.23
CA THR A 3 55.05 -113.80 -1.36
C THR A 3 54.56 -114.53 -2.61
N ALA A 4 55.45 -114.63 -3.59
CA ALA A 4 55.25 -115.34 -4.84
C ALA A 4 55.03 -116.84 -4.58
N VAL A 5 53.88 -117.35 -5.01
CA VAL A 5 53.57 -118.78 -5.07
C VAL A 5 54.10 -119.32 -6.39
N THR A 6 55.26 -119.97 -6.37
CA THR A 6 55.85 -120.68 -7.52
C THR A 6 55.16 -122.02 -7.74
N PHE A 7 54.29 -122.11 -8.76
CA PHE A 7 53.66 -123.35 -9.24
C PHE A 7 54.58 -124.06 -10.24
N ALA A 8 55.47 -124.93 -9.74
CA ALA A 8 56.37 -125.76 -10.57
C ALA A 8 55.73 -127.09 -11.07
N GLY A 9 54.40 -127.27 -10.91
CA GLY A 9 53.75 -128.58 -11.08
C GLY A 9 53.16 -128.90 -12.46
N ILE A 10 53.08 -127.97 -13.42
CA ILE A 10 52.22 -128.15 -14.61
C ILE A 10 52.99 -128.47 -15.90
N ALA A 11 54.32 -128.27 -15.94
CA ALA A 11 55.14 -128.65 -17.09
C ALA A 11 55.29 -130.19 -17.27
N ALA A 12 55.12 -130.98 -16.19
CA ALA A 12 55.15 -132.44 -16.25
C ALA A 12 53.87 -133.06 -16.85
N GLY A 13 52.77 -132.32 -16.94
CA GLY A 13 51.49 -132.85 -17.42
C GLY A 13 51.38 -132.94 -18.95
N ILE A 14 52.16 -132.17 -19.70
CA ILE A 14 52.02 -132.06 -21.17
C ILE A 14 52.86 -133.13 -21.90
N ASP A 15 53.99 -133.58 -21.32
CA ASP A 15 54.76 -134.70 -21.86
C ASP A 15 54.15 -136.08 -21.54
N GLY A 16 53.41 -136.21 -20.44
CA GLY A 16 52.68 -137.44 -20.11
C GLY A 16 51.52 -137.76 -21.07
N ILE A 17 50.90 -136.75 -21.67
CA ILE A 17 49.72 -136.93 -22.55
C ILE A 17 50.12 -137.39 -23.97
N LYS A 18 51.35 -137.10 -24.42
CA LYS A 18 51.88 -137.66 -25.67
C LYS A 18 52.07 -139.18 -25.60
N GLN A 19 52.40 -139.74 -24.43
CA GLN A 19 52.47 -141.19 -24.26
C GLN A 19 51.07 -141.84 -24.24
N VAL A 20 50.07 -141.21 -23.62
CA VAL A 20 48.69 -141.75 -23.54
C VAL A 20 47.98 -141.80 -24.90
N LEU A 21 48.28 -140.87 -25.82
CA LEU A 21 47.68 -140.85 -27.16
C LEU A 21 48.29 -141.87 -28.14
N SER A 22 49.45 -142.47 -27.83
CA SER A 22 50.14 -143.42 -28.73
C SER A 22 49.89 -144.91 -28.44
N PHE A 23 49.27 -145.25 -27.30
CA PHE A 23 49.16 -146.64 -26.82
C PHE A 23 47.72 -147.17 -26.62
N GLY A 24 46.72 -146.54 -27.24
CA GLY A 24 45.31 -146.93 -27.07
C GLY A 24 44.42 -146.60 -28.26
N LEU A 25 44.94 -146.73 -29.48
CA LEU A 25 44.10 -147.05 -30.64
C LEU A 25 43.98 -148.58 -30.65
N TRP A 26 42.78 -149.12 -30.90
CA TRP A 26 42.37 -150.54 -30.77
C TRP A 26 41.80 -150.93 -29.39
N GLY A 27 40.51 -150.60 -29.18
CA GLY A 27 39.67 -151.34 -28.22
C GLY A 27 39.10 -150.56 -27.02
N ASP A 28 38.52 -149.37 -27.21
CA ASP A 28 37.32 -148.87 -26.49
C ASP A 28 37.03 -147.39 -26.83
N GLY A 29 35.85 -147.12 -27.38
CA GLY A 29 35.04 -145.91 -27.12
C GLY A 29 35.51 -144.52 -27.62
N PRO A 30 34.79 -143.85 -28.56
CA PRO A 30 34.94 -142.41 -28.82
C PRO A 30 34.76 -141.51 -27.57
N GLU A 31 34.25 -142.04 -26.46
CA GLU A 31 34.14 -141.38 -25.15
C GLU A 31 35.49 -141.05 -24.49
N LYS A 32 36.56 -141.83 -24.71
CA LYS A 32 37.88 -141.59 -24.05
C LYS A 32 38.68 -140.45 -24.68
N VAL A 33 38.52 -140.23 -25.99
CA VAL A 33 39.11 -139.07 -26.68
C VAL A 33 38.30 -137.80 -26.38
N ALA A 34 36.97 -137.91 -26.29
CA ALA A 34 36.10 -136.80 -25.89
C ALA A 34 36.36 -136.32 -24.45
N THR A 35 36.66 -137.24 -23.51
CA THR A 35 37.02 -136.90 -22.13
C THR A 35 38.42 -136.28 -21.99
N ALA A 36 39.40 -136.73 -22.78
CA ALA A 36 40.72 -136.06 -22.83
C ALA A 36 40.64 -134.66 -23.47
N ALA A 37 39.85 -134.50 -24.53
CA ALA A 37 39.62 -133.20 -25.17
C ALA A 37 38.82 -132.25 -24.28
N SER A 38 37.83 -132.73 -23.52
CA SER A 38 37.07 -131.91 -22.57
C SER A 38 37.91 -131.48 -21.36
N TYR A 39 38.85 -132.31 -20.91
CA TYR A 39 39.82 -131.96 -19.88
C TYR A 39 40.86 -130.92 -20.36
N LEU A 40 41.36 -131.06 -21.58
CA LEU A 40 42.24 -130.04 -22.18
C LEU A 40 41.49 -128.72 -22.44
N SER A 41 40.23 -128.80 -22.86
CA SER A 41 39.36 -127.63 -23.01
C SER A 41 39.11 -126.95 -21.67
N SER A 42 38.82 -127.70 -20.59
CA SER A 42 38.60 -127.12 -19.26
C SER A 42 39.88 -126.55 -18.66
N LEU A 43 41.04 -127.15 -18.95
CA LEU A 43 42.36 -126.66 -18.54
C LEU A 43 42.78 -125.39 -19.31
N LEU A 44 42.52 -125.34 -20.61
CA LEU A 44 42.70 -124.13 -21.42
C LEU A 44 41.72 -123.03 -21.01
N GLN A 45 40.48 -123.38 -20.65
CA GLN A 45 39.49 -122.44 -20.14
C GLN A 45 39.87 -121.89 -18.77
N THR A 46 40.47 -122.70 -17.89
CA THR A 46 41.02 -122.23 -16.61
C THR A 46 42.28 -121.39 -16.81
N LYS A 47 43.17 -121.76 -17.74
CA LYS A 47 44.32 -120.92 -18.09
C LYS A 47 43.88 -119.56 -18.64
N ALA A 48 42.93 -119.54 -19.57
CA ALA A 48 42.36 -118.31 -20.12
C ALA A 48 41.64 -117.48 -19.06
N SER A 49 40.99 -118.11 -18.07
CA SER A 49 40.35 -117.39 -16.95
C SER A 49 41.38 -116.78 -16.00
N TYR A 50 42.51 -117.43 -15.76
CA TYR A 50 43.62 -116.86 -15.00
C TYR A 50 44.32 -115.73 -15.75
N GLU A 51 44.52 -115.86 -17.07
CA GLU A 51 45.07 -114.79 -17.90
C GLU A 51 44.15 -113.56 -17.94
N ARG A 52 42.83 -113.75 -18.09
CA ARG A 52 41.86 -112.65 -17.98
C ARG A 52 41.87 -112.01 -16.60
N ARG A 53 41.97 -112.79 -15.52
CA ARG A 53 42.04 -112.26 -14.15
C ARG A 53 43.32 -111.46 -13.91
N LYS A 54 44.44 -111.89 -14.50
CA LYS A 54 45.69 -111.13 -14.48
C LYS A 54 45.55 -109.80 -15.22
N GLN A 55 44.96 -109.81 -16.42
CA GLN A 55 44.66 -108.58 -17.18
C GLN A 55 43.73 -107.64 -16.42
N GLU A 56 42.71 -108.18 -15.76
CA GLU A 56 41.78 -107.41 -14.93
C GLU A 56 42.50 -106.76 -13.73
N TRP A 57 43.37 -107.49 -13.04
CA TRP A 57 44.16 -106.93 -11.93
C TRP A 57 45.17 -105.88 -12.40
N GLU A 58 45.78 -106.06 -13.58
CA GLU A 58 46.67 -105.06 -14.17
C GLU A 58 45.89 -103.80 -14.57
N LEU A 59 44.70 -103.95 -15.17
CA LEU A 59 43.80 -102.84 -15.48
C LEU A 59 43.36 -102.12 -14.21
N GLN A 60 42.91 -102.85 -13.18
CA GLN A 60 42.48 -102.26 -11.91
C GLN A 60 43.63 -101.54 -11.21
N ARG A 61 44.86 -102.10 -11.24
CA ARG A 61 46.05 -101.43 -10.73
C ARG A 61 46.34 -100.13 -11.49
N ASN A 62 46.23 -100.13 -12.82
CA ASN A 62 46.44 -98.93 -13.62
C ASN A 62 45.36 -97.87 -13.38
N LEU A 63 44.09 -98.28 -13.26
CA LEU A 63 42.98 -97.39 -12.88
C LEU A 63 43.21 -96.79 -11.49
N SER A 64 43.56 -97.60 -10.48
CA SER A 64 43.86 -97.08 -9.15
C SER A 64 45.07 -96.15 -9.13
N ASN A 65 46.11 -96.41 -9.94
CA ASN A 65 47.23 -95.49 -10.08
C ASN A 65 46.78 -94.15 -10.70
N GLN A 66 45.89 -94.18 -11.69
CA GLN A 66 45.33 -92.97 -12.29
C GLN A 66 44.42 -92.23 -11.30
N ASP A 67 43.62 -92.95 -10.51
CA ASP A 67 42.79 -92.40 -9.45
C ASP A 67 43.62 -91.71 -8.36
N ILE A 68 44.80 -92.26 -8.02
CA ILE A 68 45.76 -91.61 -7.10
C ILE A 68 46.25 -90.28 -7.70
N LEU A 69 46.57 -90.22 -8.99
CA LEU A 69 46.99 -88.99 -9.67
C LEU A 69 45.85 -87.95 -9.70
N ILE A 70 44.63 -88.38 -9.99
CA ILE A 70 43.43 -87.52 -9.95
C ILE A 70 43.20 -87.01 -8.52
N GLY A 71 43.32 -87.88 -7.52
CA GLY A 71 43.18 -87.51 -6.10
C GLY A 71 44.22 -86.47 -5.66
N ASN A 72 45.48 -86.63 -6.06
CA ASN A 72 46.53 -85.64 -5.81
C ASN A 72 46.20 -84.30 -6.49
N GLN A 73 45.69 -84.32 -7.73
CA GLN A 73 45.27 -83.11 -8.42
C GLN A 73 44.07 -82.44 -7.74
N GLN A 74 43.10 -83.21 -7.25
CA GLN A 74 41.96 -82.69 -6.48
C GLN A 74 42.42 -82.06 -5.16
N GLN A 75 43.43 -82.64 -4.49
CA GLN A 75 44.04 -82.03 -3.30
C GLN A 75 44.67 -80.67 -3.62
N HIS A 76 45.39 -80.55 -4.75
CA HIS A 76 45.93 -79.27 -5.20
C HIS A 76 44.82 -78.25 -5.50
N ILE A 77 43.76 -78.65 -6.22
CA ILE A 77 42.62 -77.78 -6.53
C ILE A 77 41.93 -77.31 -5.23
N ALA A 78 41.75 -78.21 -4.25
CA ALA A 78 41.16 -77.85 -2.96
C ALA A 78 42.05 -76.86 -2.20
N GLN A 79 43.38 -77.02 -2.25
CA GLN A 79 44.31 -76.07 -1.65
C GLN A 79 44.26 -74.70 -2.33
N ASP A 80 44.16 -74.67 -3.66
CA ASP A 80 43.99 -73.43 -4.43
C ASP A 80 42.65 -72.75 -4.10
N GLN A 81 41.57 -73.52 -3.93
CA GLN A 81 40.28 -72.99 -3.49
C GLN A 81 40.35 -72.34 -2.11
N VAL A 82 41.08 -72.93 -1.16
CA VAL A 82 41.31 -72.30 0.16
C VAL A 82 42.03 -70.95 -0.01
N ASN A 83 43.09 -70.91 -0.82
CA ASN A 83 43.83 -69.68 -1.09
C ASN A 83 42.95 -68.61 -1.78
N ILE A 84 42.08 -69.00 -2.71
CA ILE A 84 41.12 -68.11 -3.38
C ILE A 84 40.12 -67.55 -2.37
N VAL A 85 39.53 -68.38 -1.51
CA VAL A 85 38.56 -67.94 -0.50
C VAL A 85 39.22 -67.02 0.53
N ASP A 86 40.46 -67.29 0.93
CA ASP A 86 41.23 -66.39 1.80
C ASP A 86 41.45 -65.02 1.14
N GLN A 87 41.77 -65.00 -0.16
CA GLN A 87 41.89 -63.77 -0.93
C GLN A 87 40.54 -63.05 -1.07
N GLU A 88 39.45 -63.77 -1.34
CA GLU A 88 38.09 -63.22 -1.41
C GLU A 88 37.67 -62.61 -0.08
N ARG A 89 38.00 -63.28 1.04
CA ARG A 89 37.81 -62.74 2.39
C ARG A 89 38.59 -61.44 2.57
N SER A 90 39.86 -61.38 2.18
CA SER A 90 40.66 -60.15 2.26
C SER A 90 40.12 -59.02 1.39
N ILE A 91 39.59 -59.32 0.20
CA ILE A 91 38.94 -58.33 -0.67
C ILE A 91 37.64 -57.84 -0.02
N ALA A 92 36.85 -58.74 0.56
CA ALA A 92 35.61 -58.39 1.25
C ALA A 92 35.85 -57.51 2.48
N THR A 93 36.88 -57.81 3.29
CA THR A 93 37.27 -56.95 4.43
C THR A 93 37.74 -55.59 3.94
N LEU A 94 38.59 -55.53 2.91
CA LEU A 94 39.04 -54.26 2.36
C LEU A 94 37.88 -53.43 1.79
N ARG A 95 36.87 -54.06 1.16
CA ARG A 95 35.66 -53.37 0.70
C ARG A 95 34.82 -52.84 1.86
N SER A 96 34.73 -53.58 2.96
CA SER A 96 34.07 -53.13 4.18
C SER A 96 34.79 -51.90 4.76
N ASP A 97 36.12 -51.97 4.89
CA ASP A 97 36.95 -50.87 5.42
C ASP A 97 36.85 -49.63 4.52
N GLN A 98 36.85 -49.81 3.19
CA GLN A 98 36.64 -48.74 2.23
C GLN A 98 35.24 -48.12 2.34
N ALA A 99 34.19 -48.93 2.49
CA ALA A 99 32.82 -48.44 2.66
C ALA A 99 32.67 -47.64 3.96
N GLU A 100 33.30 -48.11 5.06
CA GLU A 100 33.35 -47.39 6.33
C GLU A 100 34.11 -46.06 6.19
N THR A 101 35.27 -46.06 5.53
CA THR A 101 36.04 -44.83 5.26
C THR A 101 35.25 -43.84 4.42
N ILE A 102 34.50 -44.31 3.40
CA ILE A 102 33.64 -43.45 2.58
C ILE A 102 32.49 -42.88 3.41
N ALA A 103 31.85 -43.69 4.25
CA ALA A 103 30.78 -43.21 5.13
C ALA A 103 31.29 -42.17 6.13
N GLN A 104 32.46 -42.41 6.74
CA GLN A 104 33.12 -41.46 7.64
C GLN A 104 33.52 -40.18 6.91
N PHE A 105 34.03 -40.27 5.69
CA PHE A 105 34.33 -39.11 4.86
C PHE A 105 33.06 -38.30 4.53
N LEU A 106 31.95 -38.97 4.18
CA LEU A 106 30.69 -38.30 3.86
C LEU A 106 30.03 -37.62 5.07
N SER A 107 30.26 -38.11 6.30
CA SER A 107 29.77 -37.48 7.52
C SER A 107 30.66 -36.35 8.02
N THR A 108 31.98 -36.49 7.89
CA THR A 108 32.96 -35.51 8.41
C THR A 108 33.31 -34.40 7.41
N LYS A 109 33.08 -34.60 6.11
CA LYS A 109 33.30 -33.55 5.11
C LYS A 109 32.47 -32.31 5.48
N PHE A 110 33.01 -31.13 5.18
CA PHE A 110 32.33 -29.86 5.46
C PHE A 110 30.97 -29.76 4.75
N THR A 111 30.87 -30.19 3.49
CA THR A 111 29.62 -30.19 2.71
C THR A 111 28.76 -31.43 2.99
N ASN A 112 28.53 -31.71 4.28
CA ASN A 112 27.65 -32.78 4.74
C ASN A 112 26.17 -32.34 4.69
N ALA A 113 25.27 -33.28 4.99
CA ALA A 113 23.83 -33.02 4.99
C ALA A 113 23.42 -31.99 6.06
N GLU A 114 24.08 -31.99 7.22
CA GLU A 114 23.81 -31.05 8.32
C GLU A 114 24.07 -29.59 7.92
N LEU A 115 25.16 -29.31 7.19
CA LEU A 115 25.42 -27.97 6.66
C LEU A 115 24.28 -27.51 5.74
N TYR A 116 23.82 -28.38 4.82
CA TYR A 116 22.75 -28.02 3.89
C TYR A 116 21.40 -27.84 4.59
N ASP A 117 21.11 -28.63 5.63
CA ASP A 117 19.90 -28.48 6.44
C ASP A 117 19.91 -27.15 7.20
N TRP A 118 21.02 -26.85 7.89
CA TRP A 118 21.23 -25.56 8.56
C TRP A 118 21.15 -24.37 7.58
N MET A 119 21.81 -24.48 6.42
CA MET A 119 21.73 -23.44 5.38
C MET A 119 20.30 -23.26 4.88
N SER A 120 19.54 -24.35 4.72
CA SER A 120 18.15 -24.31 4.27
C SER A 120 17.27 -23.57 5.28
N GLU A 121 17.38 -23.87 6.58
CA GLU A 121 16.64 -23.17 7.64
C GLU A 121 16.98 -21.67 7.70
N VAL A 122 18.29 -21.33 7.65
CA VAL A 122 18.73 -19.93 7.68
C VAL A 122 18.26 -19.18 6.43
N LEU A 123 18.43 -19.75 5.24
CA LEU A 123 18.01 -19.11 3.99
C LEU A 123 16.49 -18.98 3.90
N GLU A 124 15.73 -19.95 4.39
CA GLU A 124 14.27 -19.89 4.47
C GLU A 124 13.80 -18.74 5.37
N GLY A 125 14.39 -18.62 6.56
CA GLY A 125 14.09 -17.52 7.48
C GLY A 125 14.43 -16.14 6.90
N VAL A 126 15.58 -16.02 6.25
CA VAL A 126 15.99 -14.76 5.59
C VAL A 126 15.08 -14.44 4.39
N TYR A 127 14.78 -15.43 3.56
CA TYR A 127 13.97 -15.25 2.36
C TYR A 127 12.52 -14.89 2.71
N SER A 128 11.90 -15.58 3.68
CA SER A 128 10.54 -15.29 4.15
C SER A 128 10.43 -13.86 4.69
N PHE A 129 11.39 -13.41 5.49
CA PHE A 129 11.45 -12.04 6.02
C PHE A 129 11.50 -11.00 4.89
N PHE A 130 12.43 -11.14 3.94
CA PHE A 130 12.56 -10.19 2.84
C PHE A 130 11.36 -10.21 1.89
N LEU A 131 10.77 -11.38 1.64
CA LEU A 131 9.57 -11.49 0.81
C LEU A 131 8.37 -10.77 1.44
N GLN A 132 8.18 -10.93 2.76
CA GLN A 132 7.12 -10.22 3.50
C GLN A 132 7.35 -8.70 3.48
N GLN A 133 8.59 -8.26 3.72
CA GLN A 133 8.93 -6.84 3.70
C GLN A 133 8.74 -6.21 2.31
N ALA A 134 9.15 -6.93 1.25
CA ALA A 134 8.96 -6.50 -0.13
C ALA A 134 7.46 -6.43 -0.48
N THR A 135 6.67 -7.42 -0.07
CA THR A 135 5.21 -7.45 -0.26
C THR A 135 4.53 -6.28 0.43
N ALA A 136 4.88 -6.00 1.70
CA ALA A 136 4.35 -4.86 2.45
C ALA A 136 4.69 -3.52 1.77
N THR A 137 5.93 -3.39 1.28
CA THR A 137 6.37 -2.18 0.56
C THR A 137 5.62 -2.01 -0.77
N ALA A 138 5.41 -3.11 -1.51
CA ALA A 138 4.63 -3.09 -2.75
C ALA A 138 3.15 -2.73 -2.50
N GLN A 139 2.57 -3.21 -1.40
CA GLN A 139 1.21 -2.82 -0.99
C GLN A 139 1.13 -1.34 -0.63
N LEU A 140 2.13 -0.77 0.06
CA LEU A 140 2.19 0.67 0.32
C LEU A 140 2.28 1.46 -0.98
N ALA A 141 3.07 1.00 -1.97
CA ALA A 141 3.14 1.62 -3.28
C ALA A 141 1.80 1.57 -4.03
N ALA A 142 1.09 0.42 -3.98
CA ALA A 142 -0.24 0.28 -4.58
C ALA A 142 -1.28 1.19 -3.90
N GLN A 143 -1.25 1.30 -2.57
CA GLN A 143 -2.13 2.20 -1.80
C GLN A 143 -1.82 3.67 -2.11
N GLN A 144 -0.55 4.04 -2.21
CA GLN A 144 -0.15 5.39 -2.60
C GLN A 144 -0.62 5.73 -4.01
N LEU A 145 -0.48 4.80 -4.97
CA LEU A 145 -1.00 4.99 -6.31
C LEU A 145 -2.53 5.13 -6.30
N ALA A 146 -3.23 4.33 -5.50
CA ALA A 146 -4.69 4.42 -5.35
C ALA A 146 -5.11 5.76 -4.77
N PHE A 147 -4.34 6.26 -3.81
CA PHE A 147 -4.53 7.58 -3.23
C PHE A 147 -4.22 8.73 -4.20
N GLU A 148 -3.23 8.60 -5.09
CA GLU A 148 -2.92 9.65 -6.06
C GLU A 148 -3.94 9.71 -7.21
N ARG A 149 -4.42 8.54 -7.63
CA ARG A 149 -5.42 8.40 -8.71
C ARG A 149 -6.83 8.64 -8.18
N GLN A 150 -7.09 8.35 -6.90
CA GLN A 150 -8.42 8.40 -6.27
C GLN A 150 -9.46 7.62 -7.10
N GLU A 151 -9.00 6.53 -7.70
CA GLU A 151 -9.76 5.58 -8.52
C GLU A 151 -9.56 4.17 -7.92
N PRO A 152 -10.55 3.27 -8.06
CA PRO A 152 -10.39 1.90 -7.59
C PRO A 152 -9.32 1.20 -8.43
N ILE A 153 -8.15 0.97 -7.84
CA ILE A 153 -7.09 0.19 -8.48
C ILE A 153 -7.46 -1.30 -8.39
N PRO A 154 -7.30 -2.07 -9.48
CA PRO A 154 -7.39 -3.52 -9.41
C PRO A 154 -6.44 -4.08 -8.34
N SER A 155 -6.83 -5.15 -7.64
CA SER A 155 -5.94 -5.81 -6.67
C SER A 155 -4.81 -6.56 -7.39
N ILE A 156 -3.81 -5.83 -7.89
CA ILE A 156 -2.65 -6.34 -8.63
C ILE A 156 -1.68 -7.02 -7.66
N ILE A 157 -1.35 -6.36 -6.54
CA ILE A 157 -0.46 -6.90 -5.52
C ILE A 157 -1.27 -7.78 -4.55
N LEU A 158 -0.83 -9.02 -4.34
CA LEU A 158 -1.46 -9.98 -3.43
C LEU A 158 -1.11 -9.69 -1.97
N SER A 159 -1.91 -10.26 -1.06
CA SER A 159 -1.65 -10.21 0.39
C SER A 159 -0.46 -11.07 0.79
N ASP A 160 -0.27 -12.20 0.10
CA ASP A 160 0.80 -13.16 0.37
C ASP A 160 1.36 -13.75 -0.93
N TYR A 161 2.69 -13.88 -0.95
CA TYR A 161 3.46 -14.47 -2.04
C TYR A 161 4.24 -15.72 -1.59
N TRP A 162 4.12 -16.13 -0.32
CA TRP A 162 4.72 -17.35 0.20
C TRP A 162 4.02 -18.59 -0.39
N GLU A 163 2.69 -18.63 -0.32
CA GLU A 163 1.95 -19.75 -0.88
C GLU A 163 1.96 -19.69 -2.42
N ALA A 164 2.29 -20.81 -3.07
CA ALA A 164 2.13 -20.94 -4.50
C ALA A 164 0.63 -20.97 -4.84
N PRO A 165 0.19 -20.37 -5.97
CA PRO A 165 -1.21 -20.46 -6.35
C PRO A 165 -1.55 -21.93 -6.55
N LYS A 166 -2.70 -22.36 -6.01
CA LYS A 166 -3.19 -23.72 -6.26
C LYS A 166 -3.42 -23.83 -7.76
N ASP A 167 -2.67 -24.68 -8.45
CA ASP A 167 -2.86 -24.91 -9.87
C ASP A 167 -4.29 -25.41 -10.09
N ASN A 168 -5.16 -24.55 -10.61
CA ASN A 168 -6.54 -24.91 -10.96
C ASN A 168 -6.60 -25.94 -12.12
N PHE A 169 -5.44 -26.36 -12.65
CA PHE A 169 -5.26 -27.40 -13.65
C PHE A 169 -4.77 -28.70 -12.98
N THR A 170 -5.62 -29.31 -12.16
CA THR A 170 -5.88 -30.77 -12.13
C THR A 170 -6.47 -31.18 -10.79
N SER A 171 -7.67 -31.74 -10.86
CA SER A 171 -8.30 -32.60 -9.85
C SER A 171 -8.74 -31.90 -8.55
N SER A 172 -10.06 -31.91 -8.37
CA SER A 172 -10.80 -31.70 -7.13
C SER A 172 -10.52 -32.74 -6.03
N ASN A 173 -9.37 -33.42 -6.04
CA ASN A 173 -9.01 -34.51 -5.11
C ASN A 173 -7.50 -34.59 -4.76
N LEU A 174 -6.73 -33.51 -4.90
CA LEU A 174 -5.31 -33.51 -4.50
C LEU A 174 -5.09 -32.69 -3.23
N SER A 175 -5.18 -33.41 -2.12
CA SER A 175 -4.34 -33.35 -0.91
C SER A 175 -4.16 -31.99 -0.21
N GLU A 176 -4.61 -31.94 1.04
CA GLU A 176 -4.15 -30.99 2.09
C GLU A 176 -2.62 -31.04 2.33
N ASN A 177 -1.88 -31.92 1.64
CA ASN A 177 -0.43 -32.09 1.73
C ASN A 177 0.28 -31.74 0.40
N ALA A 178 -0.04 -30.61 -0.23
CA ALA A 178 0.85 -30.07 -1.25
C ALA A 178 2.23 -29.82 -0.59
N PRO A 179 3.35 -30.33 -1.14
CA PRO A 179 4.66 -30.13 -0.54
C PRO A 179 4.92 -28.63 -0.45
N ASP A 180 5.26 -28.15 0.75
CA ASP A 180 5.58 -26.74 0.97
C ASP A 180 6.76 -26.36 0.06
N ARG A 181 6.48 -25.47 -0.89
CA ARG A 181 7.47 -24.99 -1.86
C ARG A 181 8.30 -23.82 -1.28
N ARG A 182 8.16 -23.54 0.02
CA ARG A 182 8.89 -22.53 0.81
C ARG A 182 8.99 -21.17 0.10
N GLY A 183 7.90 -20.77 -0.55
CA GLY A 183 7.82 -19.51 -1.29
C GLY A 183 8.77 -19.34 -2.47
N LEU A 184 9.38 -20.39 -3.02
CA LEU A 184 10.46 -20.28 -4.01
C LEU A 184 10.14 -19.37 -5.21
N THR A 185 8.88 -19.36 -5.68
CA THR A 185 8.44 -18.52 -6.82
C THR A 185 7.82 -17.18 -6.38
N GLY A 186 7.77 -16.89 -5.09
CA GLY A 186 7.15 -15.69 -4.52
C GLY A 186 7.76 -14.40 -5.04
N SER A 187 9.09 -14.29 -5.01
CA SER A 187 9.82 -13.11 -5.48
C SER A 187 9.58 -12.81 -6.98
N ALA A 188 9.59 -13.84 -7.83
CA ALA A 188 9.35 -13.67 -9.27
C ALA A 188 7.91 -13.22 -9.58
N ARG A 189 6.92 -13.75 -8.84
CA ARG A 189 5.52 -13.34 -8.95
C ARG A 189 5.32 -11.90 -8.48
N LEU A 190 5.87 -11.54 -7.32
CA LEU A 190 5.83 -10.18 -6.81
C LEU A 190 6.45 -9.20 -7.80
N LEU A 191 7.60 -9.55 -8.39
CA LEU A 191 8.25 -8.70 -9.39
C LEU A 191 7.37 -8.51 -10.64
N GLN A 192 6.73 -9.57 -11.13
CA GLN A 192 5.78 -9.47 -12.23
C GLN A 192 4.63 -8.50 -11.90
N ASP A 193 4.04 -8.61 -10.71
CA ASP A 193 2.91 -7.78 -10.30
C ASP A 193 3.32 -6.32 -10.08
N ILE A 194 4.56 -6.07 -9.61
CA ILE A 194 5.14 -4.72 -9.56
C ILE A 194 5.25 -4.11 -10.96
N TYR A 195 5.70 -4.87 -11.96
CA TYR A 195 5.72 -4.37 -13.35
C TYR A 195 4.32 -4.09 -13.90
N GLN A 196 3.32 -4.90 -13.54
CA GLN A 196 1.93 -4.64 -13.92
C GLN A 196 1.41 -3.37 -13.25
N LEU A 197 1.74 -3.14 -11.98
CA LEU A 197 1.40 -1.93 -11.25
C LEU A 197 2.04 -0.68 -11.90
N ASP A 198 3.31 -0.77 -12.30
CA ASP A 198 4.02 0.31 -13.00
C ASP A 198 3.39 0.62 -14.37
N GLN A 199 3.08 -0.41 -15.16
CA GLN A 199 2.35 -0.25 -16.42
C GLN A 199 0.99 0.42 -16.21
N PHE A 200 0.25 0.01 -15.18
CA PHE A 200 -1.02 0.65 -14.82
C PHE A 200 -0.83 2.11 -14.41
N ALA A 201 0.21 2.41 -13.61
CA ALA A 201 0.54 3.77 -13.19
C ALA A 201 0.81 4.68 -14.40
N LEU A 202 1.55 4.19 -15.40
CA LEU A 202 1.86 4.90 -16.64
C LEU A 202 0.65 5.07 -17.56
N GLN A 203 -0.17 4.02 -17.71
CA GLN A 203 -1.36 4.06 -18.59
C GLN A 203 -2.46 4.98 -18.05
N THR A 204 -2.60 5.04 -16.72
CA THR A 204 -3.59 5.90 -16.05
C THR A 204 -3.06 7.29 -15.73
N ASP A 205 -1.76 7.55 -15.95
CA ASP A 205 -1.21 8.87 -15.71
C ASP A 205 -1.79 9.88 -16.70
N ARG A 206 -2.46 10.87 -16.14
CA ARG A 206 -3.09 11.93 -16.91
C ARG A 206 -2.78 13.27 -16.29
N ARG A 207 -2.48 14.24 -17.15
CA ARG A 207 -2.19 15.60 -16.71
C ARG A 207 -3.43 16.20 -16.04
N LYS A 208 -3.30 16.48 -14.74
CA LYS A 208 -4.31 17.24 -14.00
C LYS A 208 -4.20 18.72 -14.35
N LEU A 209 -5.34 19.40 -14.41
CA LEU A 209 -5.42 20.85 -14.54
C LEU A 209 -4.88 21.49 -13.26
N GLN A 210 -4.07 22.53 -13.38
CA GLN A 210 -3.45 23.22 -12.24
C GLN A 210 -4.05 24.61 -12.13
N MET A 211 -4.68 24.91 -11.00
CA MET A 211 -5.40 26.16 -10.77
C MET A 211 -4.96 26.78 -9.46
N THR A 212 -5.11 28.11 -9.38
CA THR A 212 -4.87 28.87 -8.17
C THR A 212 -6.12 29.67 -7.84
N LYS A 213 -6.63 29.53 -6.62
CA LYS A 213 -7.75 30.32 -6.10
C LYS A 213 -7.31 31.04 -4.83
N THR A 214 -7.49 32.36 -4.80
CA THR A 214 -7.25 33.17 -3.61
C THR A 214 -8.58 33.51 -2.96
N ILE A 215 -8.67 33.29 -1.66
CA ILE A 215 -9.84 33.57 -0.84
C ILE A 215 -9.47 34.63 0.19
N SER A 216 -10.22 35.72 0.20
CA SER A 216 -10.15 36.78 1.21
C SER A 216 -10.96 36.36 2.42
N LEU A 217 -10.34 36.28 3.59
CA LEU A 217 -11.05 35.95 4.82
C LEU A 217 -11.99 37.08 5.26
N ALA A 218 -11.60 38.35 5.04
CA ALA A 218 -12.45 39.50 5.32
C ALA A 218 -13.75 39.48 4.49
N SER A 219 -13.66 39.02 3.23
CA SER A 219 -14.84 38.90 2.34
C SER A 219 -15.64 37.61 2.60
N LEU A 220 -14.97 36.52 2.99
CA LEU A 220 -15.60 35.21 3.20
C LEU A 220 -16.49 35.18 4.44
N SER A 221 -16.00 35.71 5.56
CA SER A 221 -16.72 35.69 6.84
C SER A 221 -16.40 36.96 7.63
N PRO A 222 -17.06 38.08 7.30
CA PRO A 222 -16.74 39.40 7.85
C PRO A 222 -16.86 39.51 9.37
N VAL A 223 -17.90 38.88 9.94
CA VAL A 223 -18.16 38.92 11.38
C VAL A 223 -17.08 38.16 12.15
N GLU A 224 -16.69 36.98 11.65
CA GLU A 224 -15.61 36.19 12.23
C GLU A 224 -14.25 36.87 12.03
N PHE A 225 -14.04 37.58 10.92
CA PHE A 225 -12.83 38.37 10.69
C PHE A 225 -12.69 39.52 11.70
N GLN A 226 -13.79 40.20 12.05
CA GLN A 226 -13.74 41.24 13.06
C GLN A 226 -13.48 40.65 14.46
N ARG A 227 -14.07 39.50 14.79
CA ARG A 227 -13.72 38.75 16.02
C ARG A 227 -12.25 38.34 16.02
N PHE A 228 -11.72 37.91 14.89
CA PHE A 228 -10.30 37.59 14.73
C PHE A 228 -9.39 38.78 15.04
N ARG A 229 -9.76 40.02 14.69
CA ARG A 229 -9.00 41.22 15.11
C ARG A 229 -8.99 41.39 16.64
N GLU A 230 -9.96 40.83 17.35
CA GLU A 230 -10.08 40.88 18.80
C GLU A 230 -9.42 39.71 19.54
N THR A 231 -9.56 38.49 19.03
CA THR A 231 -9.04 37.26 19.65
C THR A 231 -7.70 36.82 19.08
N GLY A 232 -7.51 37.01 17.77
CA GLY A 232 -6.41 36.44 16.99
C GLY A 232 -6.71 35.06 16.41
N GLU A 233 -7.94 34.57 16.48
CA GLU A 233 -8.32 33.24 15.98
C GLU A 233 -9.51 33.33 15.01
N MET A 234 -9.43 32.62 13.89
CA MET A 234 -10.47 32.61 12.86
C MET A 234 -10.69 31.20 12.30
N PRO A 235 -11.79 30.51 12.68
CA PRO A 235 -12.24 29.34 11.96
C PRO A 235 -12.89 29.75 10.63
N PHE A 236 -12.61 29.02 9.56
CA PHE A 236 -13.27 29.22 8.27
C PHE A 236 -13.42 27.91 7.51
N TYR A 237 -14.36 27.88 6.56
CA TYR A 237 -14.67 26.70 5.77
C TYR A 237 -14.56 27.00 4.29
N THR A 238 -13.90 26.12 3.56
CA THR A 238 -13.91 26.12 2.10
C THR A 238 -14.98 25.15 1.63
N LEU A 239 -15.89 25.62 0.77
CA LEU A 239 -17.01 24.83 0.25
C LEU A 239 -16.78 24.47 -1.22
N GLY A 240 -17.21 23.27 -1.65
CA GLY A 240 -17.10 22.84 -3.05
C GLY A 240 -17.71 23.83 -4.05
N GLY A 241 -18.86 24.42 -3.71
CA GLY A 241 -19.57 25.41 -4.52
C GLY A 241 -18.74 26.65 -4.88
N MET A 242 -17.77 27.04 -4.03
CA MET A 242 -16.86 28.16 -4.31
C MET A 242 -15.93 27.87 -5.48
N PHE A 243 -15.58 26.60 -5.70
CA PHE A 243 -14.71 26.15 -6.78
C PHE A 243 -15.52 25.73 -8.01
N ASP A 244 -16.73 25.20 -7.81
CA ASP A 244 -17.68 24.90 -8.90
C ASP A 244 -18.06 26.13 -9.70
N ARG A 245 -18.18 27.27 -9.01
CA ARG A 245 -18.52 28.54 -9.65
C ARG A 245 -17.42 29.08 -10.57
N ASP A 246 -16.14 28.86 -10.22
CA ASP A 246 -15.03 29.29 -11.06
C ASP A 246 -14.94 28.40 -12.31
N PHE A 247 -15.02 27.08 -12.11
CA PHE A 247 -14.89 26.09 -13.16
C PHE A 247 -15.90 24.95 -12.95
N PRO A 248 -17.09 25.03 -13.59
CA PRO A 248 -18.07 23.97 -13.51
C PRO A 248 -17.53 22.73 -14.27
N GLY A 249 -17.66 21.56 -13.66
CA GLY A 249 -17.17 20.30 -14.21
C GLY A 249 -15.77 19.86 -13.79
N HIS A 250 -15.10 20.65 -12.94
CA HIS A 250 -13.87 20.19 -12.30
C HIS A 250 -14.19 19.26 -11.13
N TYR A 251 -13.78 18.00 -11.24
CA TYR A 251 -13.85 17.03 -10.15
C TYR A 251 -12.44 16.65 -9.70
N LEU A 252 -12.35 15.87 -8.62
CA LEU A 252 -11.12 15.44 -7.99
C LEU A 252 -10.18 16.61 -7.69
N ARG A 253 -10.74 17.64 -7.04
CA ARG A 253 -10.00 18.82 -6.64
C ARG A 253 -9.16 18.49 -5.41
N LEU A 254 -7.85 18.45 -5.58
CA LEU A 254 -6.88 18.15 -4.53
C LEU A 254 -5.89 19.30 -4.40
N ILE A 255 -5.67 19.76 -3.17
CA ILE A 255 -4.72 20.81 -2.84
C ILE A 255 -3.31 20.31 -3.14
N LYS A 256 -2.52 21.14 -3.83
CA LYS A 256 -1.09 20.92 -4.03
C LYS A 256 -0.26 21.77 -3.07
N ARG A 257 -0.71 22.99 -2.79
CA ARG A 257 -0.01 23.93 -1.90
C ARG A 257 -0.98 24.99 -1.38
N VAL A 258 -0.76 25.43 -0.14
CA VAL A 258 -1.46 26.58 0.46
C VAL A 258 -0.44 27.68 0.74
N ARG A 259 -0.80 28.93 0.43
CA ARG A 259 -0.06 30.14 0.81
C ARG A 259 -0.96 31.06 1.61
N VAL A 260 -0.40 31.71 2.62
CA VAL A 260 -1.09 32.73 3.41
C VAL A 260 -0.38 34.06 3.24
N SER A 261 -1.15 35.11 2.96
CA SER A 261 -0.66 36.49 2.96
C SER A 261 -1.53 37.34 3.87
N VAL A 262 -0.94 37.88 4.92
CA VAL A 262 -1.56 38.83 5.84
C VAL A 262 -1.26 40.24 5.35
N ILE A 263 -2.30 40.95 4.91
CA ILE A 263 -2.22 42.33 4.45
C ILE A 263 -2.40 43.23 5.68
N ALA A 264 -1.31 43.65 6.28
CA ALA A 264 -1.28 44.48 7.48
C ALA A 264 -0.03 45.36 7.53
N LEU A 265 -0.01 46.35 8.43
CA LEU A 265 1.21 47.07 8.80
C LEU A 265 2.05 46.19 9.73
N ALA A 266 2.67 45.16 9.15
CA ALA A 266 3.49 44.20 9.88
C ALA A 266 4.91 44.74 10.14
N PRO A 267 5.50 44.52 11.33
CA PRO A 267 6.89 44.84 11.61
C PRO A 267 7.85 44.09 10.69
N VAL A 268 8.80 44.79 10.08
CA VAL A 268 9.74 44.22 9.09
C VAL A 268 10.67 43.16 9.69
N VAL A 269 11.07 43.33 10.96
CA VAL A 269 12.06 42.46 11.63
C VAL A 269 11.39 41.24 12.28
N ASP A 270 10.30 41.46 13.01
CA ASP A 270 9.63 40.38 13.75
C ASP A 270 8.75 39.49 12.84
N GLY A 271 8.31 40.05 11.71
CA GLY A 271 7.35 39.41 10.82
C GLY A 271 6.00 39.19 11.52
N ILE A 272 5.38 38.05 11.21
CA ILE A 272 4.18 37.58 11.91
C ILE A 272 4.48 36.24 12.59
N LYS A 273 3.73 35.89 13.63
CA LYS A 273 3.76 34.59 14.29
C LYS A 273 2.36 34.01 14.28
N GLY A 274 2.06 33.25 13.23
CA GLY A 274 0.75 32.63 13.07
C GLY A 274 0.84 31.15 12.76
N THR A 275 -0.28 30.45 12.84
CA THR A 275 -0.43 29.07 12.41
C THR A 275 -1.68 28.90 11.58
N LEU A 276 -1.60 28.11 10.51
CA LEU A 276 -2.77 27.62 9.80
C LEU A 276 -2.92 26.13 10.13
N TRP A 277 -4.11 25.73 10.56
CA TRP A 277 -4.41 24.37 11.00
C TRP A 277 -5.59 23.79 10.21
N SER A 278 -5.59 22.48 10.03
CA SER A 278 -6.73 21.71 9.55
C SER A 278 -6.87 20.39 10.31
N ASN A 279 -8.11 19.97 10.53
CA ASN A 279 -8.44 18.73 11.26
C ASN A 279 -8.14 17.43 10.47
N GLY A 280 -7.70 17.53 9.21
CA GLY A 280 -7.38 16.39 8.37
C GLY A 280 -8.58 15.76 7.65
N ILE A 281 -9.81 16.21 7.89
CA ILE A 281 -11.03 15.71 7.23
C ILE A 281 -11.39 16.66 6.10
N SER A 282 -11.19 16.21 4.87
CA SER A 282 -11.49 16.97 3.66
C SER A 282 -12.40 16.17 2.73
N ARG A 283 -13.03 16.86 1.78
CA ARG A 283 -13.94 16.26 0.81
C ARG A 283 -13.54 16.62 -0.61
N THR A 284 -13.72 15.65 -1.51
CA THR A 284 -13.53 15.86 -2.94
C THR A 284 -14.57 15.06 -3.71
N VAL A 285 -14.91 15.54 -4.90
CA VAL A 285 -15.86 14.84 -5.79
C VAL A 285 -15.07 13.84 -6.64
N GLN A 286 -15.40 12.57 -6.52
CA GLN A 286 -14.78 11.50 -7.31
C GLN A 286 -15.73 11.07 -8.43
N SER A 287 -15.16 10.51 -9.50
CA SER A 287 -15.94 9.91 -10.58
C SER A 287 -15.99 8.40 -10.38
N ASN A 288 -17.19 7.84 -10.31
CA ASN A 288 -17.43 6.40 -10.30
C ASN A 288 -17.88 5.96 -11.70
N GLY A 289 -16.98 5.32 -12.45
CA GLY A 289 -17.24 4.84 -13.80
C GLY A 289 -17.45 5.93 -14.86
N GLY A 290 -17.03 7.18 -14.61
CA GLY A 290 -17.09 8.27 -15.58
C GLY A 290 -18.42 9.01 -15.70
N TYR A 291 -19.52 8.41 -15.22
CA TYR A 291 -20.88 8.94 -15.36
C TYR A 291 -21.49 9.43 -14.03
N TYR A 292 -21.04 8.87 -12.91
CA TYR A 292 -21.55 9.20 -11.58
C TYR A 292 -20.51 9.98 -10.78
N PHE A 293 -20.94 11.02 -10.08
CA PHE A 293 -20.08 11.87 -9.27
C PHE A 293 -20.59 11.88 -7.84
N ASN A 294 -19.74 11.45 -6.91
CA ASN A 294 -20.05 11.41 -5.49
C ASN A 294 -18.98 12.16 -4.68
N THR A 295 -19.42 12.82 -3.62
CA THR A 295 -18.50 13.44 -2.66
C THR A 295 -17.94 12.37 -1.74
N THR A 296 -16.63 12.16 -1.80
CA THR A 296 -15.90 11.23 -0.95
C THR A 296 -15.09 11.99 0.09
N GLU A 297 -15.05 11.46 1.31
CA GLU A 297 -14.23 12.02 2.39
C GLU A 297 -12.81 11.45 2.33
N ILE A 298 -11.83 12.34 2.32
CA ILE A 298 -10.41 12.03 2.46
C ILE A 298 -10.00 12.36 3.89
N ARG A 299 -9.49 11.35 4.60
CA ARG A 299 -9.07 11.45 6.00
C ARG A 299 -7.55 11.39 6.09
N ARG A 300 -6.95 12.43 6.66
CA ARG A 300 -5.53 12.51 7.02
C ARG A 300 -5.41 12.84 8.51
N MET A 301 -4.19 12.75 9.02
CA MET A 301 -3.91 13.27 10.37
C MET A 301 -4.08 14.81 10.36
N PRO A 302 -4.48 15.42 11.49
CA PRO A 302 -4.48 16.86 11.61
C PRO A 302 -3.09 17.45 11.32
N GLU A 303 -3.06 18.52 10.53
CA GLU A 303 -1.82 19.18 10.10
C GLU A 303 -1.86 20.66 10.47
N SER A 304 -0.69 21.21 10.77
CA SER A 304 -0.52 22.65 10.97
C SER A 304 0.79 23.14 10.38
N ILE A 305 0.79 24.38 9.92
CA ILE A 305 1.98 25.09 9.46
C ILE A 305 2.22 26.33 10.31
N ALA A 306 3.48 26.66 10.54
CA ALA A 306 3.89 27.89 11.20
C ALA A 306 4.20 28.96 10.15
N LEU A 307 3.71 30.17 10.37
CA LEU A 307 3.84 31.31 9.46
C LEU A 307 4.69 32.38 10.14
N THR A 308 5.82 32.70 9.51
CA THR A 308 6.78 33.71 9.99
C THR A 308 6.80 34.96 9.12
N GLY A 309 6.50 34.82 7.82
CA GLY A 309 6.42 35.92 6.87
C GLY A 309 4.98 36.40 6.67
N ALA A 310 4.80 37.71 6.44
CA ALA A 310 3.48 38.29 6.19
C ALA A 310 2.96 38.01 4.77
N LEU A 311 3.84 37.75 3.80
CA LEU A 311 3.47 37.61 2.39
C LEU A 311 3.84 36.21 1.88
N ASN A 312 2.91 35.58 1.17
CA ASN A 312 3.08 34.29 0.48
C ASN A 312 3.71 33.17 1.34
N ALA A 313 3.45 33.18 2.65
CA ALA A 313 4.01 32.22 3.58
C ALA A 313 3.37 30.83 3.38
N THR A 314 4.22 29.82 3.20
CA THR A 314 3.84 28.40 3.00
C THR A 314 4.11 27.54 4.23
N GLY A 315 4.88 28.06 5.19
CA GLY A 315 5.32 27.34 6.38
C GLY A 315 6.42 26.28 6.14
N ILE A 316 7.02 26.29 4.96
CA ILE A 316 8.21 25.51 4.61
C ILE A 316 9.28 26.44 4.08
N PHE A 317 10.54 26.06 4.23
CA PHE A 317 11.66 26.80 3.63
C PHE A 317 11.74 26.53 2.13
N ASP A 318 12.09 27.55 1.33
CA ASP A 318 12.08 27.47 -0.14
C ASP A 318 12.91 26.30 -0.71
N PHE A 319 14.01 25.93 -0.04
CA PHE A 319 14.86 24.81 -0.47
C PHE A 319 14.20 23.44 -0.22
N GLU A 320 13.41 23.29 0.85
CA GLU A 320 12.68 22.05 1.13
C GLU A 320 11.49 21.89 0.18
N ALA A 321 10.91 22.99 -0.31
CA ALA A 321 9.85 22.95 -1.33
C ALA A 321 10.33 22.35 -2.68
N ALA A 322 11.64 22.31 -2.94
CA ALA A 322 12.22 21.70 -4.12
C ALA A 322 12.55 20.21 -3.93
N ASP A 323 12.65 19.73 -2.68
CA ASP A 323 12.89 18.32 -2.37
C ASP A 323 11.57 17.55 -2.41
N GLN A 324 11.41 16.67 -3.39
CA GLN A 324 10.21 15.85 -3.58
C GLN A 324 10.14 14.62 -2.65
N SER A 325 11.05 14.51 -1.67
CA SER A 325 11.11 13.39 -0.74
C SER A 325 9.92 13.33 0.23
N LYS A 326 9.21 14.45 0.44
CA LYS A 326 8.05 14.55 1.33
C LYS A 326 6.91 15.30 0.65
N LEU A 327 5.69 15.01 1.11
CA LEU A 327 4.50 15.77 0.72
C LEU A 327 4.57 17.19 1.30
N LEU A 328 4.08 18.16 0.53
CA LEU A 328 3.89 19.52 1.01
C LEU A 328 2.76 19.56 2.06
N PRO A 329 2.75 20.56 2.95
CA PRO A 329 1.66 20.70 3.91
C PRO A 329 0.31 20.81 3.22
N PHE A 330 -0.68 20.07 3.74
CA PHE A 330 -2.04 19.96 3.19
C PHE A 330 -2.12 19.39 1.77
N GLU A 331 -1.03 18.85 1.23
CA GLU A 331 -1.02 18.23 -0.08
C GLU A 331 -1.99 17.05 -0.12
N SER A 332 -2.67 16.88 -1.26
CA SER A 332 -3.65 15.83 -1.50
C SER A 332 -4.87 15.85 -0.58
N MET A 333 -5.09 16.92 0.17
CA MET A 333 -6.38 17.18 0.83
C MET A 333 -7.40 17.68 -0.20
N GLY A 334 -8.68 17.36 0.03
CA GLY A 334 -9.78 17.93 -0.73
C GLY A 334 -9.91 19.44 -0.50
N VAL A 335 -10.43 20.16 -1.50
CA VAL A 335 -10.65 21.60 -1.40
C VAL A 335 -11.80 21.98 -0.47
N GLU A 336 -12.75 21.08 -0.21
CA GLU A 336 -13.77 21.27 0.81
C GLU A 336 -13.22 20.81 2.16
N ASN A 337 -12.99 21.75 3.07
CA ASN A 337 -12.27 21.49 4.30
C ASN A 337 -12.59 22.54 5.38
N ALA A 338 -12.37 22.17 6.64
CA ALA A 338 -12.40 23.06 7.79
C ALA A 338 -10.98 23.51 8.14
N TRP A 339 -10.83 24.82 8.32
CA TRP A 339 -9.56 25.47 8.58
C TRP A 339 -9.65 26.36 9.80
N GLU A 340 -8.51 26.56 10.43
CA GLU A 340 -8.37 27.49 11.54
C GLU A 340 -7.09 28.30 11.36
N PHE A 341 -7.25 29.62 11.27
CA PHE A 341 -6.14 30.55 11.20
C PHE A 341 -5.93 31.20 12.56
N HIS A 342 -4.73 31.02 13.12
CA HIS A 342 -4.34 31.57 14.41
C HIS A 342 -3.23 32.58 14.22
N LEU A 343 -3.40 33.74 14.84
CA LEU A 343 -2.42 34.80 14.95
C LEU A 343 -2.49 35.32 16.40
N PRO A 344 -1.89 34.60 17.36
CA PRO A 344 -2.06 34.90 18.78
C PRO A 344 -1.45 36.26 19.17
N LYS A 345 -2.24 37.09 19.87
CA LYS A 345 -1.83 38.45 20.29
C LYS A 345 -0.61 38.43 21.21
N SER A 346 -0.51 37.44 22.08
CA SER A 346 0.62 37.26 23.00
C SER A 346 1.96 37.08 22.30
N SER A 347 1.96 36.55 21.07
CA SER A 347 3.17 36.32 20.28
C SER A 347 3.46 37.43 19.27
N ASN A 348 2.49 38.33 19.04
CA ASN A 348 2.57 39.42 18.05
C ASN A 348 2.37 40.78 18.73
N LEU A 349 3.13 41.05 19.80
CA LEU A 349 2.99 42.26 20.61
C LEU A 349 3.27 43.56 19.84
N SER A 350 4.09 43.48 18.78
CA SER A 350 4.46 44.60 17.92
C SER A 350 3.49 44.81 16.74
N LEU A 351 2.50 43.92 16.54
CA LEU A 351 1.52 44.03 15.47
C LEU A 351 0.25 44.72 15.97
N ASP A 352 -0.14 45.81 15.32
CA ASP A 352 -1.48 46.36 15.51
C ASP A 352 -2.51 45.55 14.70
N TYR A 353 -3.37 44.82 15.40
CA TYR A 353 -4.44 44.04 14.79
C TYR A 353 -5.49 44.89 14.09
N ASN A 354 -5.56 46.19 14.40
CA ASN A 354 -6.43 47.10 13.68
C ASN A 354 -5.89 47.48 12.30
N SER A 355 -4.59 47.31 12.08
CA SER A 355 -3.96 47.54 10.78
C SER A 355 -4.14 46.38 9.79
N ILE A 356 -4.69 45.24 10.25
CA ILE A 356 -4.92 44.08 9.39
C ILE A 356 -6.12 44.38 8.49
N ALA A 357 -5.84 44.64 7.21
CA ALA A 357 -6.84 44.90 6.20
C ALA A 357 -7.50 43.60 5.72
N ASP A 358 -6.70 42.55 5.49
CA ASP A 358 -7.21 41.25 5.05
C ASP A 358 -6.20 40.11 5.30
N VAL A 359 -6.68 38.88 5.29
CA VAL A 359 -5.88 37.67 5.21
C VAL A 359 -6.28 36.91 3.96
N LEU A 360 -5.34 36.79 3.03
CA LEU A 360 -5.52 36.09 1.76
C LEU A 360 -4.97 34.69 1.88
N ILE A 361 -5.81 33.69 1.63
CA ILE A 361 -5.41 32.30 1.56
C ILE A 361 -5.48 31.86 0.11
N THR A 362 -4.33 31.50 -0.45
CA THR A 362 -4.20 31.07 -1.82
C THR A 362 -3.99 29.56 -1.86
N PHE A 363 -4.94 28.87 -2.48
CA PHE A 363 -4.90 27.43 -2.73
C PHE A 363 -4.43 27.19 -4.16
N ASP A 364 -3.26 26.56 -4.30
CA ASP A 364 -2.92 25.87 -5.54
C ASP A 364 -3.49 24.46 -5.47
N TYR A 365 -4.31 24.10 -6.44
CA TYR A 365 -4.95 22.79 -6.48
C TYR A 365 -4.93 22.21 -7.87
N THR A 366 -5.07 20.89 -7.92
CA THR A 366 -5.20 20.13 -9.16
C THR A 366 -6.59 19.58 -9.31
N ALA A 367 -7.08 19.45 -10.55
CA ALA A 367 -8.39 18.92 -10.84
C ALA A 367 -8.41 18.15 -12.16
N LEU A 368 -9.46 17.36 -12.37
CA LEU A 368 -9.80 16.73 -13.63
C LEU A 368 -11.10 17.33 -14.15
N HIS A 369 -11.32 17.26 -15.45
CA HIS A 369 -12.49 17.84 -16.10
C HIS A 369 -13.43 16.75 -16.63
N SER A 370 -14.74 16.94 -16.45
CA SER A 370 -15.80 16.14 -17.07
C SER A 370 -16.93 17.05 -17.55
N GLU A 371 -17.32 16.92 -18.81
CA GLU A 371 -18.45 17.65 -19.37
C GLU A 371 -19.79 17.18 -18.77
N ILE A 372 -19.89 15.91 -18.38
CA ILE A 372 -21.09 15.37 -17.70
C ILE A 372 -21.26 16.04 -16.34
N TYR A 373 -20.17 16.08 -15.56
CA TYR A 373 -20.20 16.74 -14.25
C TYR A 373 -20.49 18.23 -14.38
N LYS A 374 -19.97 18.88 -15.44
CA LYS A 374 -20.26 20.29 -15.73
C LYS A 374 -21.76 20.55 -15.89
N GLN A 375 -22.45 19.74 -16.69
CA GLN A 375 -23.89 19.89 -16.88
C GLN A 375 -24.65 19.66 -15.57
N GLN A 376 -24.27 18.63 -14.80
CA GLN A 376 -24.86 18.37 -13.49
C GLN A 376 -24.68 19.56 -12.54
N VAL A 377 -23.48 20.14 -12.46
CA VAL A 377 -23.20 21.33 -11.63
C VAL A 377 -24.02 22.53 -12.10
N ILE A 378 -24.14 22.76 -13.41
CA ILE A 378 -24.92 23.89 -13.95
C ILE A 378 -26.42 23.72 -13.63
N GLU A 379 -26.95 22.50 -13.77
CA GLU A 379 -28.35 22.18 -13.45
C GLU A 379 -28.65 22.29 -11.95
N GLN A 380 -27.70 21.89 -11.11
CA GLN A 380 -27.82 21.96 -9.64
C GLN A 380 -27.48 23.33 -9.07
N SER A 381 -26.70 24.14 -9.79
CA SER A 381 -26.29 25.46 -9.33
C SER A 381 -27.47 26.42 -9.34
N ASP A 382 -27.63 27.14 -8.23
CA ASP A 382 -28.56 28.26 -8.18
C ASP A 382 -28.15 29.29 -9.23
N LYS A 383 -29.06 29.61 -10.16
CA LYS A 383 -28.87 30.70 -11.14
C LYS A 383 -28.72 32.08 -10.50
N VAL A 384 -28.94 32.14 -9.19
CA VAL A 384 -28.87 33.33 -8.35
C VAL A 384 -27.56 33.27 -7.58
N PHE A 385 -26.65 34.19 -7.89
CA PHE A 385 -25.46 34.37 -7.09
C PHE A 385 -25.80 35.13 -5.82
N THR A 386 -25.41 34.61 -4.66
CA THR A 386 -25.48 35.30 -3.37
C THR A 386 -24.07 35.55 -2.84
N ALA A 387 -23.79 36.77 -2.40
CA ALA A 387 -22.56 37.08 -1.67
C ALA A 387 -22.75 38.24 -0.70
N ASP A 388 -21.75 38.39 0.14
CA ASP A 388 -21.67 39.38 1.20
C ASP A 388 -20.75 40.53 0.77
N ARG A 389 -21.25 41.77 0.89
CA ARG A 389 -20.44 42.99 0.72
C ARG A 389 -20.41 43.73 2.05
N VAL A 390 -19.21 44.03 2.53
CA VAL A 390 -18.99 44.73 3.79
C VAL A 390 -18.56 46.15 3.49
N PHE A 391 -19.08 47.09 4.27
CA PHE A 391 -18.64 48.47 4.31
C PHE A 391 -18.24 48.80 5.74
N SER A 392 -17.01 49.26 5.91
CA SER A 392 -16.45 49.74 7.18
C SER A 392 -16.60 51.25 7.23
N PHE A 393 -17.28 51.79 8.24
CA PHE A 393 -17.38 53.24 8.36
C PHE A 393 -16.02 53.87 8.65
N ARG A 394 -15.17 53.21 9.43
CA ARG A 394 -13.82 53.74 9.71
C ARG A 394 -12.98 53.89 8.43
N ASN A 395 -13.07 52.94 7.50
CA ASN A 395 -12.20 52.89 6.32
C ASN A 395 -12.85 53.43 5.04
N ASP A 396 -14.10 53.06 4.77
CA ASP A 396 -14.81 53.40 3.53
C ASP A 396 -15.56 54.75 3.65
N PHE A 397 -15.95 55.15 4.86
CA PHE A 397 -16.74 56.36 5.14
C PHE A 397 -16.13 57.23 6.27
N PRO A 398 -14.86 57.68 6.14
CA PRO A 398 -14.14 58.32 7.23
C PRO A 398 -14.75 59.66 7.69
N ASP A 399 -15.39 60.40 6.80
CA ASP A 399 -16.06 61.67 7.13
C ASP A 399 -17.29 61.40 8.01
N GLN A 400 -18.12 60.43 7.62
CA GLN A 400 -19.28 59.99 8.40
C GLN A 400 -18.86 59.43 9.76
N TRP A 401 -17.75 58.70 9.80
CA TRP A 401 -17.15 58.25 11.05
C TRP A 401 -16.77 59.43 11.94
N TYR A 402 -16.07 60.43 11.39
CA TYR A 402 -15.68 61.63 12.13
C TYR A 402 -16.89 62.38 12.71
N ASP A 403 -17.97 62.53 11.94
CA ASP A 403 -19.20 63.20 12.36
C ASP A 403 -19.89 62.50 13.54
N LEU A 404 -19.87 61.17 13.59
CA LEU A 404 -20.42 60.40 14.72
C LEU A 404 -19.61 60.59 16.01
N HIS A 405 -18.30 60.79 15.89
CA HIS A 405 -17.40 61.03 17.02
C HIS A 405 -17.40 62.48 17.50
N HIS A 406 -17.84 63.43 16.65
CA HIS A 406 -17.90 64.87 16.96
C HIS A 406 -19.31 65.45 16.74
N PRO A 407 -20.35 64.92 17.43
CA PRO A 407 -21.73 65.32 17.17
C PRO A 407 -22.00 66.81 17.43
N GLU A 408 -21.19 67.51 18.22
CA GLU A 408 -21.26 68.96 18.45
C GLU A 408 -20.89 69.82 17.24
N LEU A 409 -20.16 69.27 16.27
CA LEU A 409 -19.76 69.98 15.06
C LEU A 409 -20.83 69.93 13.97
N VAL A 410 -21.85 69.08 14.17
CA VAL A 410 -22.91 68.80 13.21
C VAL A 410 -24.20 69.52 13.66
N GLU A 411 -25.01 69.97 12.70
CA GLU A 411 -26.32 70.57 12.95
C GLU A 411 -27.18 69.68 13.85
N GLU A 412 -27.96 70.28 14.75
CA GLU A 412 -28.73 69.57 15.79
C GLU A 412 -29.66 68.48 15.21
N ALA A 413 -30.21 68.72 14.01
CA ALA A 413 -31.06 67.78 13.29
C ALA A 413 -30.33 66.57 12.69
N MET A 414 -29.01 66.68 12.48
CA MET A 414 -28.15 65.68 11.84
C MET A 414 -27.24 64.95 12.85
N GLN A 415 -27.27 65.36 14.12
CA GLN A 415 -26.54 64.68 15.18
C GLN A 415 -26.90 63.20 15.25
N MET A 416 -25.87 62.35 15.38
CA MET A 416 -26.02 60.89 15.43
C MET A 416 -26.64 60.26 14.18
N THR A 417 -26.66 61.00 13.06
CA THR A 417 -27.17 60.51 11.77
C THR A 417 -26.12 60.68 10.68
N VAL A 418 -25.87 59.63 9.92
CA VAL A 418 -24.90 59.63 8.83
C VAL A 418 -25.55 59.20 7.52
N HIS A 419 -25.09 59.84 6.44
CA HIS A 419 -25.54 59.56 5.08
C HIS A 419 -24.39 58.96 4.28
N PHE A 420 -24.65 57.85 3.61
CA PHE A 420 -23.68 57.18 2.76
C PHE A 420 -24.35 56.68 1.48
N ASP A 421 -23.64 56.77 0.37
CA ASP A 421 -24.15 56.38 -0.94
C ASP A 421 -23.53 55.05 -1.36
N LEU A 422 -24.38 54.12 -1.77
CA LEU A 422 -23.95 52.87 -2.40
C LEU A 422 -24.13 53.00 -3.91
N LEU A 423 -23.07 52.73 -4.65
CA LEU A 423 -23.05 52.78 -6.10
C LEU A 423 -23.22 51.37 -6.68
N ARG A 424 -23.74 51.28 -7.91
CA ARG A 424 -23.79 50.00 -8.64
C ARG A 424 -22.39 49.38 -8.80
N ALA A 425 -21.36 50.21 -8.86
CA ALA A 425 -19.95 49.81 -8.97
C ALA A 425 -19.40 49.09 -7.73
N ASP A 426 -20.04 49.21 -6.57
CA ASP A 426 -19.64 48.52 -5.34
C ASP A 426 -19.99 47.02 -5.36
N PHE A 427 -20.79 46.61 -6.35
CA PHE A 427 -21.24 45.24 -6.56
C PHE A 427 -20.69 44.69 -7.89
N PRO A 428 -20.60 43.36 -8.05
CA PRO A 428 -20.02 42.78 -9.26
C PRO A 428 -20.76 43.25 -10.54
N PRO A 429 -20.01 43.66 -11.58
CA PRO A 429 -20.58 44.32 -12.76
C PRO A 429 -21.45 43.40 -13.61
N ASN A 430 -21.12 42.11 -13.68
CA ASN A 430 -21.81 41.12 -14.51
C ASN A 430 -23.04 40.49 -13.85
N LEU A 431 -23.48 41.04 -12.72
CA LEU A 431 -24.75 40.63 -12.11
C LEU A 431 -25.86 41.54 -12.63
N SER A 432 -26.94 40.90 -13.06
CA SER A 432 -28.18 41.58 -13.42
C SER A 432 -29.16 41.51 -12.26
N ASN A 433 -30.01 42.53 -12.13
CA ASN A 433 -31.07 42.58 -11.13
C ASN A 433 -30.56 42.31 -9.70
N VAL A 434 -29.52 43.06 -9.28
CA VAL A 434 -28.94 42.89 -7.95
C VAL A 434 -29.91 43.42 -6.90
N LYS A 435 -30.17 42.60 -5.88
CA LYS A 435 -31.10 42.88 -4.81
C LYS A 435 -30.50 42.57 -3.46
N VAL A 436 -30.92 43.30 -2.45
CA VAL A 436 -30.57 43.04 -1.06
C VAL A 436 -31.35 41.81 -0.59
N LYS A 437 -30.62 40.77 -0.18
CA LYS A 437 -31.20 39.56 0.42
C LYS A 437 -31.25 39.65 1.93
N HIS A 438 -30.17 40.15 2.54
CA HIS A 438 -30.08 40.41 3.98
C HIS A 438 -29.22 41.62 4.26
N ILE A 439 -29.50 42.29 5.38
CA ILE A 439 -28.68 43.37 5.92
C ILE A 439 -28.30 42.99 7.35
N THR A 440 -27.04 43.15 7.68
CA THR A 440 -26.52 43.01 9.03
C THR A 440 -25.67 44.22 9.35
N LEU A 441 -25.95 44.86 10.48
CA LEU A 441 -25.11 45.87 11.08
C LEU A 441 -24.41 45.23 12.27
N TYR A 442 -23.10 45.42 12.35
CA TYR A 442 -22.30 44.93 13.45
C TYR A 442 -21.48 46.08 14.04
N LEU A 443 -21.64 46.26 15.35
CA LEU A 443 -20.82 47.16 16.15
C LEU A 443 -20.00 46.30 17.14
N PRO A 444 -18.67 46.20 16.97
CA PRO A 444 -17.80 45.41 17.81
C PRO A 444 -17.59 46.11 19.17
N GLN A 445 -18.34 45.67 20.18
CA GLN A 445 -18.17 46.03 21.59
C GLN A 445 -18.95 45.03 22.48
N ASP A 446 -18.58 44.96 23.75
CA ASP A 446 -19.37 44.25 24.76
C ASP A 446 -20.41 45.18 25.42
N ASP A 447 -21.56 44.60 25.75
CA ASP A 447 -22.65 45.16 26.56
C ASP A 447 -23.43 46.32 25.93
N TYR A 448 -24.36 45.97 25.04
CA TYR A 448 -25.33 46.90 24.47
C TYR A 448 -26.69 46.78 25.14
N PRO A 449 -27.17 47.82 25.86
CA PRO A 449 -28.51 47.84 26.42
C PRO A 449 -29.56 48.14 25.32
N GLY A 450 -29.76 47.19 24.40
CA GLY A 450 -30.86 47.21 23.44
C GLY A 450 -30.99 48.49 22.62
N MET A 451 -29.87 49.09 22.21
CA MET A 451 -29.81 50.33 21.45
C MET A 451 -30.70 50.25 20.20
N ALA A 452 -31.62 51.20 20.03
CA ALA A 452 -32.47 51.28 18.86
C ALA A 452 -31.71 51.94 17.70
N ILE A 453 -31.63 51.28 16.56
CA ILE A 453 -30.92 51.78 15.38
C ILE A 453 -31.93 51.92 14.24
N SER A 454 -31.88 53.06 13.56
CA SER A 454 -32.64 53.28 12.34
C SER A 454 -31.69 53.22 11.14
N LEU A 455 -32.09 52.45 10.13
CA LEU A 455 -31.48 52.49 8.81
C LEU A 455 -32.62 52.89 7.88
N ASN A 456 -32.37 53.77 6.92
CA ASN A 456 -33.34 54.27 5.95
C ASN A 456 -32.67 54.38 4.58
N ARG A 457 -33.47 54.37 3.52
CA ARG A 457 -32.99 54.51 2.14
C ARG A 457 -33.86 55.50 1.36
N ASN A 458 -33.22 56.38 0.60
CA ASN A 458 -33.85 57.39 -0.26
C ASN A 458 -34.93 58.22 0.47
N GLY A 459 -34.69 58.58 1.74
CA GLY A 459 -35.61 59.38 2.55
C GLY A 459 -36.85 58.66 3.07
N ASN A 460 -37.02 57.36 2.77
CA ASN A 460 -38.10 56.57 3.35
C ASN A 460 -37.75 56.18 4.79
N SER A 461 -38.52 56.68 5.75
CA SER A 461 -38.39 56.33 7.17
C SER A 461 -39.16 55.05 7.49
N TYR A 462 -38.45 54.00 7.89
CA TYR A 462 -39.04 52.73 8.32
C TYR A 462 -39.06 52.67 9.86
N PRO A 463 -40.12 52.11 10.49
CA PRO A 463 -40.29 52.15 11.93
C PRO A 463 -39.08 51.57 12.69
N ALA A 464 -38.66 52.31 13.73
CA ALA A 464 -37.42 52.13 14.50
C ALA A 464 -37.45 50.94 15.50
N ASN A 465 -37.97 49.78 15.09
CA ASN A 465 -38.07 48.60 15.96
C ASN A 465 -36.84 47.68 15.88
N ASN A 466 -35.71 48.15 15.33
CA ASN A 466 -34.48 47.37 15.24
C ASN A 466 -33.60 47.65 16.47
N ARG A 467 -33.58 46.71 17.41
CA ARG A 467 -32.74 46.80 18.61
C ARG A 467 -31.51 45.94 18.49
N MET A 468 -30.35 46.50 18.84
CA MET A 468 -29.11 45.76 18.88
C MET A 468 -29.14 44.66 19.92
N THR A 469 -28.62 43.49 19.55
CA THR A 469 -28.40 42.39 20.49
C THR A 469 -27.26 42.74 21.45
N PRO A 470 -27.16 42.06 22.62
CA PRO A 470 -26.05 42.27 23.55
C PRO A 470 -24.66 42.11 22.92
N ASN A 471 -24.56 41.33 21.84
CA ASN A 471 -23.33 41.08 21.09
C ASN A 471 -23.07 42.10 19.97
N GLY A 472 -23.81 43.22 19.92
CA GLY A 472 -23.57 44.29 18.95
C GLY A 472 -24.10 44.04 17.54
N ILE A 473 -24.96 43.04 17.35
CA ILE A 473 -25.49 42.68 16.03
C ILE A 473 -26.95 43.12 15.91
N VAL A 474 -27.28 43.74 14.79
CA VAL A 474 -28.65 43.89 14.27
C VAL A 474 -28.67 43.23 12.90
N SER A 475 -29.51 42.22 12.69
CA SER A 475 -29.60 41.53 11.40
C SER A 475 -31.05 41.35 10.97
N SER A 476 -31.29 41.42 9.66
CA SER A 476 -32.56 41.02 9.06
C SER A 476 -32.79 39.49 9.08
N ARG A 477 -31.76 38.70 9.43
CA ARG A 477 -31.85 37.24 9.60
C ARG A 477 -32.30 36.82 11.01
N GLN A 478 -32.18 37.71 12.00
CA GLN A 478 -32.56 37.39 13.38
C GLN A 478 -34.05 37.62 13.58
N THR A 479 -34.78 36.55 13.88
CA THR A 479 -36.24 36.58 14.13
C THR A 479 -36.60 36.61 15.61
N ASP A 480 -35.62 36.50 16.52
CA ASP A 480 -35.88 36.40 17.95
C ASP A 480 -36.43 37.71 18.53
N ASN A 481 -37.63 37.61 19.10
CA ASN A 481 -38.39 38.66 19.81
C ASN A 481 -38.86 39.89 18.99
N TRP A 482 -38.48 40.04 17.71
CA TRP A 482 -38.86 41.18 16.86
C TRP A 482 -39.05 40.75 15.38
N PRO A 483 -40.25 40.35 14.96
CA PRO A 483 -40.48 39.65 13.68
C PRO A 483 -40.33 40.48 12.39
N GLU A 484 -39.97 41.76 12.44
CA GLU A 484 -40.01 42.67 11.28
C GLU A 484 -38.70 43.47 11.04
N ARG A 485 -37.55 42.94 11.46
CA ARG A 485 -36.26 43.66 11.29
C ARG A 485 -35.87 43.84 9.83
N TRP A 486 -35.83 45.09 9.37
CA TRP A 486 -35.44 45.51 8.02
C TRP A 486 -36.07 44.71 6.86
N GLN A 487 -37.22 44.07 7.06
CA GLN A 487 -37.93 43.30 6.02
C GLN A 487 -38.27 44.18 4.80
N ASN A 488 -38.58 45.46 5.06
CA ASN A 488 -38.87 46.46 4.03
C ASN A 488 -37.66 46.86 3.18
N MET A 489 -36.44 46.43 3.57
CA MET A 489 -35.19 46.68 2.85
C MET A 489 -34.67 45.44 2.13
N LEU A 490 -35.45 44.36 2.10
CA LEU A 490 -35.12 43.15 1.36
C LEU A 490 -35.75 43.22 -0.04
N ASN A 491 -35.18 42.48 -0.99
CA ASN A 491 -35.63 42.38 -2.39
C ASN A 491 -35.65 43.73 -3.15
N ILE A 492 -34.93 44.74 -2.66
CA ILE A 492 -34.72 46.04 -3.30
C ILE A 492 -33.30 46.16 -3.86
N ALA A 493 -33.09 47.03 -4.84
CA ALA A 493 -31.74 47.33 -5.35
C ALA A 493 -30.88 47.98 -4.25
N PRO A 494 -29.61 47.56 -4.06
CA PRO A 494 -28.76 48.10 -3.00
C PRO A 494 -28.26 49.52 -3.27
N GLU A 495 -28.15 49.94 -4.53
CA GLU A 495 -27.64 51.27 -4.88
C GLU A 495 -28.59 52.40 -4.42
N GLY A 496 -28.04 53.54 -4.03
CA GLY A 496 -28.80 54.71 -3.61
C GLY A 496 -28.28 55.31 -2.30
N GLN A 497 -29.02 56.28 -1.79
CA GLN A 497 -28.64 57.02 -0.58
C GLN A 497 -29.20 56.30 0.65
N TRP A 498 -28.31 55.95 1.57
CA TRP A 498 -28.62 55.31 2.83
C TRP A 498 -28.39 56.28 3.99
N THR A 499 -29.25 56.19 5.00
CA THR A 499 -29.16 56.97 6.22
C THR A 499 -29.15 56.03 7.41
N LEU A 500 -28.08 56.06 8.19
CA LEU A 500 -27.96 55.34 9.45
C LEU A 500 -28.09 56.35 10.61
N SER A 501 -29.03 56.11 11.52
CA SER A 501 -29.27 56.97 12.69
C SER A 501 -29.20 56.17 13.98
N PHE A 502 -28.45 56.72 14.94
CA PHE A 502 -28.34 56.24 16.31
C PHE A 502 -29.21 57.10 17.26
N PRO A 503 -29.54 56.61 18.47
CA PRO A 503 -30.27 57.41 19.44
C PRO A 503 -29.48 58.66 19.81
N ASN A 504 -30.08 59.84 19.61
CA ASN A 504 -29.51 61.11 20.03
C ASN A 504 -29.73 61.33 21.53
N ASN A 505 -29.02 60.56 22.35
CA ASN A 505 -28.98 60.72 23.81
C ASN A 505 -27.53 60.90 24.30
N GLU A 506 -27.36 61.45 25.51
CA GLU A 506 -26.03 61.75 26.05
C GLU A 506 -25.17 60.48 26.20
N THR A 507 -25.77 59.35 26.55
CA THR A 507 -25.07 58.07 26.75
C THR A 507 -24.41 57.57 25.47
N VAL A 508 -25.15 57.56 24.35
CA VAL A 508 -24.62 57.11 23.06
C VAL A 508 -23.57 58.10 22.54
N LYS A 509 -23.82 59.41 22.68
CA LYS A 509 -22.82 60.43 22.34
C LYS A 509 -21.52 60.25 23.12
N GLN A 510 -21.59 59.93 24.41
CA GLN A 510 -20.40 59.63 25.22
C GLN A 510 -19.66 58.39 24.72
N TRP A 511 -20.36 57.32 24.32
CA TRP A 511 -19.70 56.12 23.80
C TRP A 511 -18.89 56.36 22.54
N PHE A 512 -19.39 57.22 21.64
CA PHE A 512 -18.61 57.65 20.48
C PHE A 512 -17.44 58.55 20.90
N LYS A 513 -17.64 59.54 21.77
CA LYS A 513 -16.55 60.41 22.26
C LYS A 513 -15.43 59.66 22.99
N GLU A 514 -15.77 58.61 23.70
CA GLU A 514 -14.83 57.73 24.41
C GLU A 514 -14.17 56.69 23.48
N GLU A 515 -14.43 56.74 22.17
CA GLU A 515 -13.92 55.80 21.18
C GLU A 515 -14.18 54.33 21.53
N ARG A 516 -15.32 54.04 22.19
CA ARG A 516 -15.64 52.67 22.59
C ARG A 516 -15.92 51.76 21.40
N PHE A 517 -16.36 52.33 20.28
CA PHE A 517 -16.56 51.62 19.02
C PHE A 517 -15.27 51.58 18.20
N LYS A 518 -14.79 50.37 17.91
CA LYS A 518 -13.65 50.20 17.00
C LYS A 518 -14.04 50.46 15.55
N ASP A 519 -15.24 50.05 15.13
CA ASP A 519 -15.74 50.25 13.77
C ASP A 519 -17.26 50.14 13.74
N ILE A 520 -17.90 50.54 12.64
CA ILE A 520 -19.29 50.17 12.32
C ILE A 520 -19.24 49.42 11.00
N LEU A 521 -19.67 48.15 11.01
CA LEU A 521 -19.70 47.32 9.80
C LEU A 521 -21.13 47.16 9.31
N ILE A 522 -21.39 47.61 8.08
CA ILE A 522 -22.61 47.28 7.35
C ILE A 522 -22.30 46.15 6.38
N LEU A 523 -22.94 45.02 6.61
CA LEU A 523 -22.91 43.85 5.76
C LEU A 523 -24.22 43.77 4.95
N ILE A 524 -24.10 43.86 3.63
CA ILE A 524 -25.20 43.65 2.68
C ILE A 524 -24.97 42.31 2.00
N THR A 525 -25.78 41.32 2.36
CA THR A 525 -25.92 40.11 1.54
C THR A 525 -26.76 40.50 0.33
N TYR A 526 -26.18 40.45 -0.86
CA TYR A 526 -26.87 40.71 -2.11
C TYR A 526 -27.04 39.44 -2.91
N GLU A 527 -28.09 39.40 -3.72
CA GLU A 527 -28.32 38.36 -4.70
C GLU A 527 -28.50 38.97 -6.10
N GLY A 528 -28.04 38.28 -7.14
CA GLY A 528 -28.17 38.74 -8.51
C GLY A 528 -28.19 37.58 -9.48
N ALA A 529 -28.88 37.76 -10.60
CA ALA A 529 -28.87 36.79 -11.68
C ALA A 529 -27.57 36.92 -12.46
N VAL A 530 -26.84 35.81 -12.59
CA VAL A 530 -25.67 35.76 -13.47
C VAL A 530 -26.17 35.83 -14.91
N SER A 531 -25.72 36.83 -15.66
CA SER A 531 -25.98 36.85 -17.11
C SER A 531 -25.27 35.63 -17.70
N GLY A 532 -26.07 34.65 -18.16
CA GLY A 532 -25.58 33.40 -18.74
C GLY A 532 -24.80 33.58 -20.02
#